data_AF-A0A915E662-F1
#
_entry.id   AF-A0A915E662-F1
#
_cell.length_a   1.000
_cell.length_b   1.000
_cell.length_c   1.000
_cell.angle_alpha   90.00
_cell.angle_beta   90.00
_cell.angle_gamma   90.00
#
_symmetry.space_group_name_H-M   'P 1'
#
loop_
_entity.id
_entity.type
_entity.pdbx_description
1 polymer ?
#
loop_
_entity_poly.entity_id
_entity_poly.type
_entity_poly.pdbx_seq_one_letter_code
_entity_poly.pdbx_strand_id
1 'polypeptide(L)'
;MAFNMVLRKRNLNVDIAEPPQVKNGSSKRKSGHGFLEGLEHRSKKIQLEKRCELEDPAPDVDYDKETNGDVNAVAEYAQDIFNYYKYREKFFKVQDYFLHQPFINRESRAILVNWLVELQETFELNHETLYLAVKMLDLYLDRSPAVQANRLQLIACASVFISSKYDERSPPTIEDFLYVSENNFQRDGLLVEERRFFRTVGLDLGMPISYRFLRRYARVCKVDMAMLTLARYILETSLMFFEFCRVSESLIAVACFLLALRMKDMDWTLTLQKYSGYKKEQVEPLVYALNHMIVKRESTYAHLNAIFKKYSHKVFLFVAETKSLPDIYPLSDPILPPMELLCQSV
;
A
#
# COMPACT_ATOMS: atom_id res chain seq x y z
N MET A 1 -6.32 5.35 -21.43
CA MET A 1 -5.83 4.69 -22.66
C MET A 1 -5.16 3.32 -22.42
N ALA A 2 -4.15 3.18 -21.55
CA ALA A 2 -3.37 1.93 -21.45
C ALA A 2 -4.15 0.73 -20.85
N PHE A 3 -4.96 0.95 -19.80
CA PHE A 3 -5.66 -0.13 -19.10
C PHE A 3 -6.65 -0.90 -19.99
N ASN A 4 -7.56 -0.20 -20.68
CA ASN A 4 -8.50 -0.83 -21.62
C ASN A 4 -7.80 -1.41 -22.86
N MET A 5 -6.70 -0.81 -23.31
CA MET A 5 -5.94 -1.32 -24.45
C MET A 5 -5.18 -2.62 -24.13
N VAL A 6 -4.67 -2.78 -22.91
CA VAL A 6 -3.97 -4.00 -22.46
C VAL A 6 -4.95 -5.15 -22.24
N LEU A 7 -6.14 -4.89 -21.67
CA LEU A 7 -7.19 -5.92 -21.53
C LEU A 7 -7.79 -6.32 -22.89
N ARG A 8 -8.00 -5.38 -23.82
CA ARG A 8 -8.52 -5.66 -25.17
C ARG A 8 -7.53 -6.40 -26.07
N LYS A 9 -6.21 -6.21 -25.90
CA LYS A 9 -5.19 -6.90 -26.73
C LYS A 9 -5.02 -8.39 -26.41
N ARG A 10 -5.62 -8.93 -25.35
CA ARG A 10 -5.40 -10.32 -24.89
C ARG A 10 -6.64 -11.23 -24.92
N ASN A 11 -7.65 -10.95 -25.75
CA ASN A 11 -8.79 -11.85 -26.04
C ASN A 11 -9.50 -12.43 -24.79
N LEU A 12 -9.75 -11.60 -23.77
CA LEU A 12 -10.82 -11.89 -22.81
C LEU A 12 -12.14 -11.41 -23.44
N ASN A 13 -12.70 -12.20 -24.36
CA ASN A 13 -14.06 -11.99 -24.86
C ASN A 13 -15.04 -12.19 -23.69
N VAL A 14 -15.64 -11.11 -23.22
CA VAL A 14 -16.77 -11.16 -22.31
C VAL A 14 -17.96 -10.61 -23.08
N ASP A 15 -18.81 -11.51 -23.56
CA ASP A 15 -20.09 -11.15 -24.16
C ASP A 15 -20.94 -10.40 -23.13
N ILE A 16 -21.35 -9.18 -23.49
CA ILE A 16 -22.17 -8.30 -22.66
C ILE A 16 -23.61 -8.79 -22.78
N ALA A 17 -24.10 -9.56 -21.81
CA ALA A 17 -25.52 -9.85 -21.68
C ALA A 17 -26.21 -8.69 -20.92
N GLU A 18 -27.30 -8.17 -21.49
CA GLU A 18 -28.12 -7.12 -20.88
C GLU A 18 -28.73 -7.55 -19.53
N PRO A 19 -28.81 -6.66 -18.53
CA PRO A 19 -29.39 -6.99 -17.23
C PRO A 19 -30.93 -7.09 -17.29
N PRO A 20 -31.55 -8.05 -16.58
CA PRO A 20 -33.00 -8.19 -16.54
C PRO A 20 -33.67 -7.08 -15.72
N GLN A 21 -34.84 -6.64 -16.20
CA GLN A 21 -35.64 -5.60 -15.56
C GLN A 21 -36.25 -6.05 -14.22
N VAL A 22 -36.02 -5.27 -13.17
CA VAL A 22 -36.56 -5.51 -11.83
C VAL A 22 -37.92 -4.84 -11.67
N LYS A 23 -38.95 -5.63 -11.34
CA LYS A 23 -40.29 -5.16 -10.99
C LYS A 23 -40.31 -4.56 -9.58
N ASN A 24 -40.91 -3.39 -9.44
CA ASN A 24 -41.06 -2.65 -8.18
C ASN A 24 -41.98 -3.39 -7.19
N GLY A 25 -41.41 -3.82 -6.05
CA GLY A 25 -42.14 -4.26 -4.87
C GLY A 25 -41.93 -3.27 -3.72
N SER A 26 -42.99 -2.60 -3.30
CA SER A 26 -43.01 -1.64 -2.19
C SER A 26 -42.78 -2.32 -0.84
N SER A 27 -41.78 -1.88 -0.07
CA SER A 27 -41.65 -2.25 1.36
C SER A 27 -41.51 -1.01 2.23
N LYS A 28 -42.33 -0.98 3.29
CA LYS A 28 -42.58 0.15 4.20
C LYS A 28 -41.34 0.46 5.05
N ARG A 29 -41.01 1.75 5.15
CA ARG A 29 -39.97 2.30 6.04
C ARG A 29 -40.38 2.14 7.51
N LYS A 30 -39.52 1.53 8.34
CA LYS A 30 -39.55 1.69 9.80
C LYS A 30 -38.48 2.69 10.24
N SER A 31 -38.88 3.56 11.15
CA SER A 31 -38.22 4.74 11.68
C SER A 31 -36.89 4.46 12.38
N GLY A 32 -35.94 5.37 12.19
CA GLY A 32 -34.61 5.33 12.78
C GLY A 32 -34.59 5.82 14.23
N HIS A 33 -34.38 4.88 15.15
CA HIS A 33 -34.03 5.17 16.54
C HIS A 33 -33.12 4.11 17.20
N GLY A 34 -32.40 3.30 16.40
CA GLY A 34 -31.52 2.25 16.92
C GLY A 34 -30.07 2.27 16.41
N PHE A 35 -29.67 3.32 15.68
CA PHE A 35 -28.33 3.37 15.07
C PHE A 35 -27.24 3.90 16.01
N LEU A 36 -27.63 4.57 17.11
CA LEU A 36 -26.69 5.19 18.06
C LEU A 36 -26.38 4.31 19.28
N GLU A 37 -27.25 3.38 19.66
CA GLU A 37 -27.01 2.44 20.78
C GLU A 37 -25.99 1.34 20.44
N GLY A 38 -25.62 1.17 19.17
CA GLY A 38 -24.67 0.13 18.72
C GLY A 38 -23.19 0.51 18.81
N LEU A 39 -22.86 1.78 19.12
CA LEU A 39 -21.48 2.28 19.10
C LEU A 39 -20.81 2.33 20.48
N GLU A 40 -21.56 2.15 21.57
CA GLU A 40 -21.03 2.27 22.94
C GLU A 40 -20.34 1.00 23.49
N HIS A 41 -20.31 -0.11 22.73
CA HIS A 41 -19.76 -1.40 23.21
C HIS A 41 -18.46 -1.89 22.54
N ARG A 42 -17.54 -0.97 22.17
CA ARG A 42 -16.19 -1.35 21.71
C ARG A 42 -15.02 -0.51 22.25
N SER A 43 -15.17 0.15 23.41
CA SER A 43 -13.98 0.64 24.13
C SER A 43 -13.32 -0.52 24.91
N LYS A 44 -12.68 -1.45 24.20
CA LYS A 44 -11.65 -2.27 24.83
C LYS A 44 -10.50 -1.32 25.14
N LYS A 45 -10.22 -1.08 26.43
CA LYS A 45 -8.96 -0.45 26.87
C LYS A 45 -7.83 -1.12 26.09
N ILE A 46 -7.18 -0.36 25.20
CA ILE A 46 -5.96 -0.79 24.53
C ILE A 46 -4.91 -0.89 25.65
N GLN A 47 -4.77 -2.08 26.23
CA GLN A 47 -3.63 -2.38 27.08
C GLN A 47 -2.47 -2.61 26.12
N LEU A 48 -1.72 -1.54 25.84
CA LEU A 48 -0.37 -1.67 25.29
C LEU A 48 0.38 -2.59 26.25
N GLU A 49 0.79 -3.76 25.76
CA GLU A 49 1.51 -4.75 26.55
C GLU A 49 2.72 -4.09 27.23
N LYS A 50 2.91 -4.39 28.52
CA LYS A 50 4.05 -3.91 29.30
C LYS A 50 5.32 -4.38 28.58
N ARG A 51 6.04 -3.45 27.98
CA ARG A 51 7.30 -3.70 27.28
C ARG A 51 8.28 -4.34 28.26
N CYS A 52 8.92 -5.45 27.90
CA CYS A 52 10.22 -5.76 28.50
C CYS A 52 11.12 -4.55 28.22
N GLU A 53 11.80 -4.03 29.23
CA GLU A 53 12.79 -2.97 29.09
C GLU A 53 13.94 -3.50 28.23
N LEU A 54 13.77 -3.44 26.91
CA LEU A 54 14.83 -3.66 25.96
C LEU A 54 15.78 -2.48 26.08
N GLU A 55 17.07 -2.76 26.22
CA GLU A 55 18.11 -1.74 26.19
C GLU A 55 17.97 -0.88 24.93
N ASP A 56 18.00 0.44 25.10
CA ASP A 56 17.98 1.37 23.99
C ASP A 56 19.27 1.17 23.17
N PRO A 57 19.18 0.77 21.90
CA PRO A 57 20.36 0.50 21.09
C PRO A 57 21.14 1.78 20.73
N ALA A 58 20.54 2.97 20.86
CA ALA A 58 21.20 4.26 20.61
C ALA A 58 20.79 5.30 21.67
N PRO A 59 21.28 5.19 22.91
CA PRO A 59 20.87 6.06 24.02
C PRO A 59 21.30 7.52 23.80
N ASP A 60 22.38 7.74 23.05
CA ASP A 60 22.93 9.07 22.77
C ASP A 60 22.15 9.83 21.68
N VAL A 61 21.19 9.18 21.00
CA VAL A 61 20.44 9.77 19.88
C VAL A 61 18.96 9.86 20.24
N ASP A 62 18.41 11.07 20.26
CA ASP A 62 16.98 11.32 20.44
C ASP A 62 16.47 12.38 19.47
N TYR A 63 16.10 11.92 18.27
CA TYR A 63 15.57 12.76 17.20
C TYR A 63 14.28 13.49 17.60
N ASP A 64 13.42 12.89 18.43
CA ASP A 64 12.16 13.51 18.82
C ASP A 64 12.42 14.68 19.76
N LYS A 65 13.30 14.48 20.76
CA LYS A 65 13.72 15.57 21.63
C LYS A 65 14.41 16.70 20.87
N GLU A 66 15.24 16.39 19.88
CA GLU A 66 15.88 17.38 19.00
C GLU A 66 14.85 18.22 18.21
N THR A 67 13.71 17.62 17.84
CA THR A 67 12.69 18.25 17.00
C THR A 67 11.50 18.81 17.78
N ASN A 68 11.58 18.85 19.12
CA ASN A 68 10.49 19.29 19.99
C ASN A 68 10.00 20.73 19.73
N GLY A 69 10.84 21.60 19.14
CA GLY A 69 10.45 22.96 18.76
C GLY A 69 9.69 23.09 17.44
N ASP A 70 9.64 22.04 16.61
CA ASP A 70 8.92 22.04 15.34
C ASP A 70 7.49 21.51 15.54
N VAL A 71 6.50 22.40 15.40
CA VAL A 71 5.08 22.07 15.51
C VAL A 71 4.68 20.97 14.51
N ASN A 72 5.35 20.86 13.36
CA ASN A 72 5.06 19.85 12.34
C ASN A 72 5.69 18.49 12.64
N ALA A 73 6.64 18.41 13.57
CA ALA A 73 7.28 17.17 13.96
C ALA A 73 6.42 16.35 14.93
N VAL A 74 5.58 17.01 15.72
CA VAL A 74 4.72 16.40 16.75
C VAL A 74 5.54 15.45 17.64
N ALA A 75 6.72 15.91 18.04
CA ALA A 75 7.77 15.10 18.65
C ALA A 75 7.30 14.35 19.89
N GLU A 76 6.51 15.01 20.74
CA GLU A 76 5.94 14.45 21.98
C GLU A 76 5.12 13.17 21.78
N TYR A 77 4.48 13.00 20.60
CA TYR A 77 3.68 11.81 20.29
C TYR A 77 4.28 10.94 19.18
N ALA A 78 5.38 11.37 18.56
CA ALA A 78 5.89 10.73 17.35
C ALA A 78 6.17 9.24 17.57
N GLN A 79 6.89 8.88 18.64
CA GLN A 79 7.20 7.49 18.94
C GLN A 79 5.94 6.66 19.25
N ASP A 80 4.98 7.23 19.99
CA ASP A 80 3.72 6.55 20.33
C ASP A 80 2.83 6.32 19.11
N ILE A 81 2.78 7.27 18.18
CA ILE A 81 2.07 7.12 16.90
C ILE A 81 2.63 5.94 16.11
N PHE A 82 3.96 5.82 16.00
CA PHE A 82 4.58 4.73 15.25
C PHE A 82 4.47 3.38 15.98
N ASN A 83 4.49 3.38 17.31
CA ASN A 83 4.19 2.19 18.11
C ASN A 83 2.74 1.73 17.87
N TYR A 84 1.79 2.67 17.87
CA TYR A 84 0.38 2.39 17.56
C TYR A 84 0.20 1.86 16.14
N TYR A 85 0.84 2.46 15.14
CA TYR A 85 0.79 1.95 13.78
C TYR A 85 1.30 0.51 13.68
N LYS A 86 2.45 0.18 14.29
CA LYS A 86 2.96 -1.20 14.31
C LYS A 86 1.98 -2.16 14.98
N TYR A 87 1.45 -1.79 16.16
CA TYR A 87 0.43 -2.58 16.84
C TYR A 87 -0.78 -2.88 15.95
N ARG A 88 -1.14 -1.94 15.06
CA ARG A 88 -2.30 -2.08 14.18
C ARG A 88 -2.09 -2.93 12.94
N GLU A 89 -0.85 -3.16 12.50
CA GLU A 89 -0.55 -3.87 11.25
C GLU A 89 -1.27 -5.22 11.17
N LYS A 90 -1.34 -5.95 12.29
CA LYS A 90 -1.97 -7.28 12.37
C LYS A 90 -3.47 -7.29 12.06
N PHE A 91 -4.18 -6.18 12.25
CA PHE A 91 -5.62 -6.09 11.94
C PHE A 91 -5.89 -5.88 10.44
N PHE A 92 -4.85 -5.56 9.66
CA PHE A 92 -4.93 -5.28 8.22
C PHE A 92 -4.05 -6.22 7.40
N LYS A 93 -3.80 -7.43 7.90
CA LYS A 93 -3.04 -8.45 7.18
C LYS A 93 -3.88 -9.00 6.03
N VAL A 94 -3.30 -8.98 4.83
CA VAL A 94 -3.88 -9.55 3.60
C VAL A 94 -3.44 -11.02 3.51
N GLN A 95 -4.37 -11.93 3.19
CA GLN A 95 -4.05 -13.34 2.95
C GLN A 95 -3.79 -13.59 1.46
N ASP A 96 -3.41 -14.83 1.11
CA ASP A 96 -3.32 -15.23 -0.30
C ASP A 96 -4.72 -15.36 -0.91
N TYR A 97 -5.30 -14.21 -1.28
CA TYR A 97 -6.67 -14.15 -1.78
C TYR A 97 -6.85 -14.80 -3.14
N PHE A 98 -5.76 -15.11 -3.86
CA PHE A 98 -5.85 -15.84 -5.12
C PHE A 98 -6.38 -17.26 -4.94
N LEU A 99 -6.32 -17.81 -3.72
CA LEU A 99 -6.93 -19.09 -3.37
C LEU A 99 -8.46 -19.09 -3.54
N HIS A 100 -9.10 -17.91 -3.52
CA HIS A 100 -10.55 -17.75 -3.67
C HIS A 100 -10.95 -16.68 -4.70
N GLN A 101 -10.06 -16.37 -5.64
CA GLN A 101 -10.31 -15.47 -6.77
C GLN A 101 -10.13 -16.19 -8.11
N PRO A 102 -11.14 -16.95 -8.60
CA PRO A 102 -11.02 -17.72 -9.84
C PRO A 102 -10.85 -16.88 -11.11
N PHE A 103 -11.17 -15.58 -11.07
CA PHE A 103 -11.16 -14.69 -12.25
C PHE A 103 -10.03 -13.65 -12.24
N ILE A 104 -9.16 -13.69 -11.23
CA ILE A 104 -8.10 -12.70 -11.03
C ILE A 104 -6.80 -13.43 -10.76
N ASN A 105 -5.71 -13.00 -11.38
CA ASN A 105 -4.37 -13.51 -11.12
C ASN A 105 -3.41 -12.37 -10.71
N ARG A 106 -2.20 -12.75 -10.30
CA ARG A 106 -1.15 -11.80 -9.85
C ARG A 106 -0.83 -10.74 -10.92
N GLU A 107 -0.81 -11.13 -12.20
CA GLU A 107 -0.55 -10.19 -13.30
C GLU A 107 -1.68 -9.16 -13.46
N SER A 108 -2.94 -9.58 -13.37
CA SER A 108 -4.09 -8.67 -13.42
C SER A 108 -4.07 -7.65 -12.28
N ARG A 109 -3.64 -8.08 -11.09
CA ARG A 109 -3.41 -7.17 -9.96
C ARG A 109 -2.25 -6.20 -10.22
N ALA A 110 -1.12 -6.68 -10.77
CA ALA A 110 0.00 -5.81 -11.11
C ALA A 110 -0.38 -4.76 -12.17
N ILE A 111 -1.19 -5.13 -13.17
CA ILE A 111 -1.76 -4.19 -14.17
C ILE A 111 -2.60 -3.10 -13.49
N LEU A 112 -3.46 -3.48 -12.52
CA LEU A 112 -4.24 -2.50 -11.76
C LEU A 112 -3.35 -1.56 -10.97
N VAL A 113 -2.35 -2.07 -10.23
CA VAL A 113 -1.46 -1.20 -9.44
C VAL A 113 -0.64 -0.27 -10.33
N ASN A 114 -0.12 -0.75 -11.46
CA ASN A 114 0.53 0.12 -12.44
C ASN A 114 -0.40 1.26 -12.88
N TRP A 115 -1.68 0.95 -13.14
CA TRP A 115 -2.67 1.98 -13.48
C TRP A 115 -3.02 2.92 -12.31
N LEU A 116 -3.06 2.42 -11.07
CA LEU A 116 -3.26 3.27 -9.89
C LEU A 116 -2.13 4.30 -9.72
N VAL A 117 -0.90 3.95 -10.09
CA VAL A 117 0.23 4.89 -10.12
C VAL A 117 0.00 5.97 -11.19
N GLU A 118 -0.47 5.59 -12.38
CA GLU A 118 -0.83 6.56 -13.42
C GLU A 118 -1.96 7.50 -12.96
N LEU A 119 -2.97 6.98 -12.25
CA LEU A 119 -4.04 7.80 -11.66
C LEU A 119 -3.50 8.74 -10.58
N GLN A 120 -2.60 8.28 -9.72
CA GLN A 120 -1.98 9.12 -8.71
C GLN A 120 -1.21 10.29 -9.35
N GLU A 121 -0.48 10.07 -10.44
CA GLU A 121 0.19 11.16 -11.16
C GLU A 121 -0.82 12.07 -11.87
N THR A 122 -1.85 11.51 -12.50
CA THR A 122 -2.87 12.28 -13.24
C THR A 122 -3.64 13.24 -12.33
N PHE A 123 -3.97 12.80 -11.12
CA PHE A 123 -4.70 13.59 -10.13
C PHE A 123 -3.77 14.31 -9.13
N GLU A 124 -2.46 14.21 -9.31
CA GLU A 124 -1.45 14.79 -8.43
C GLU A 124 -1.65 14.44 -6.94
N LEU A 125 -2.11 13.21 -6.67
CA LEU A 125 -2.40 12.76 -5.30
C LEU A 125 -1.11 12.55 -4.51
N ASN A 126 -1.20 12.68 -3.19
CA ASN A 126 -0.12 12.34 -2.29
C ASN A 126 0.24 10.85 -2.40
N HIS A 127 1.50 10.53 -2.09
CA HIS A 127 1.95 9.14 -2.08
C HIS A 127 1.14 8.33 -1.06
N GLU A 128 0.88 8.87 0.13
CA GLU A 128 0.06 8.25 1.17
C GLU A 128 -1.28 7.73 0.62
N THR A 129 -1.94 8.52 -0.24
CA THR A 129 -3.21 8.18 -0.90
C THR A 129 -3.07 6.95 -1.81
N LEU A 130 -1.98 6.82 -2.57
CA LEU A 130 -1.72 5.63 -3.40
C LEU A 130 -1.53 4.39 -2.53
N TYR A 131 -0.72 4.47 -1.48
CA TYR A 131 -0.46 3.33 -0.59
C TYR A 131 -1.74 2.89 0.12
N LEU A 132 -2.56 3.83 0.58
CA LEU A 132 -3.87 3.53 1.17
C LEU A 132 -4.80 2.88 0.14
N ALA A 133 -4.83 3.38 -1.10
CA ALA A 133 -5.68 2.85 -2.16
C ALA A 133 -5.32 1.41 -2.55
N VAL A 134 -4.02 1.09 -2.62
CA VAL A 134 -3.54 -0.28 -2.88
C VAL A 134 -3.86 -1.20 -1.71
N LYS A 135 -3.62 -0.76 -0.46
CA LYS A 135 -3.95 -1.54 0.73
C LYS A 135 -5.45 -1.86 0.82
N MET A 136 -6.28 -0.86 0.54
CA MET A 136 -7.72 -1.00 0.48
C MET A 136 -8.16 -1.96 -0.64
N LEU A 137 -7.58 -1.85 -1.84
CA LEU A 137 -7.85 -2.76 -2.95
C LEU A 137 -7.56 -4.22 -2.55
N ASP A 138 -6.38 -4.48 -1.98
CA ASP A 138 -5.98 -5.83 -1.59
C ASP A 138 -6.87 -6.39 -0.48
N LEU A 139 -7.23 -5.59 0.53
CA LEU A 139 -8.17 -6.01 1.58
C LEU A 139 -9.59 -6.26 1.05
N TYR A 140 -10.02 -5.49 0.05
CA TYR A 140 -11.31 -5.72 -0.59
C TYR A 140 -11.32 -7.06 -1.33
N LEU A 141 -10.26 -7.34 -2.12
CA LEU A 141 -10.11 -8.60 -2.86
C LEU A 141 -9.95 -9.81 -1.93
N ASP A 142 -9.32 -9.62 -0.77
CA ASP A 142 -9.20 -10.63 0.27
C ASP A 142 -10.55 -10.99 0.89
N ARG A 143 -11.40 -9.99 1.14
CA ARG A 143 -12.69 -10.19 1.84
C ARG A 143 -13.88 -10.42 0.92
N SER A 144 -13.71 -10.29 -0.39
CA SER A 144 -14.77 -10.45 -1.39
C SER A 144 -14.41 -11.58 -2.37
N PRO A 145 -14.83 -12.83 -2.15
CA PRO A 145 -14.50 -13.93 -3.04
C PRO A 145 -15.14 -13.78 -4.42
N ALA A 146 -14.52 -14.39 -5.43
CA ALA A 146 -15.03 -14.47 -6.81
C ALA A 146 -15.41 -13.11 -7.44
N VAL A 147 -14.55 -12.10 -7.27
CA VAL A 147 -14.67 -10.81 -7.95
C VAL A 147 -14.43 -11.02 -9.45
N GLN A 148 -15.37 -10.52 -10.25
CA GLN A 148 -15.31 -10.60 -11.70
C GLN A 148 -14.26 -9.63 -12.26
N ALA A 149 -13.50 -10.06 -13.27
CA ALA A 149 -12.43 -9.27 -13.87
C ALA A 149 -12.93 -7.92 -14.43
N ASN A 150 -14.14 -7.88 -15.00
CA ASN A 150 -14.75 -6.65 -15.53
C ASN A 150 -15.08 -5.61 -14.44
N ARG A 151 -15.13 -5.99 -13.17
CA ARG A 151 -15.37 -5.07 -12.04
C ARG A 151 -14.09 -4.47 -11.46
N LEU A 152 -12.92 -4.97 -11.86
CA LEU A 152 -11.65 -4.57 -11.27
C LEU A 152 -11.34 -3.08 -11.41
N GLN A 153 -11.61 -2.49 -12.58
CA GLN A 153 -11.39 -1.06 -12.79
C GLN A 153 -12.28 -0.20 -11.88
N LEU A 154 -13.55 -0.57 -11.75
CA LEU A 154 -14.50 0.11 -10.87
C LEU A 154 -14.06 0.01 -9.40
N ILE A 155 -13.63 -1.17 -8.95
CA ILE A 155 -13.14 -1.38 -7.58
C ILE A 155 -11.85 -0.56 -7.34
N ALA A 156 -10.94 -0.51 -8.30
CA ALA A 156 -9.71 0.27 -8.22
C ALA A 156 -10.01 1.79 -8.18
N CYS A 157 -10.93 2.29 -9.01
CA CYS A 157 -11.39 3.68 -8.90
C CYS A 157 -12.01 3.97 -7.54
N ALA A 158 -12.86 3.07 -7.02
CA ALA A 158 -13.47 3.24 -5.72
C ALA A 158 -12.41 3.28 -4.60
N SER A 159 -11.35 2.46 -4.68
CA SER A 159 -10.29 2.47 -3.66
C SER A 159 -9.51 3.79 -3.66
N VAL A 160 -9.19 4.35 -4.83
CA VAL A 160 -8.57 5.70 -4.93
C VAL A 160 -9.55 6.76 -4.45
N PHE A 161 -10.80 6.74 -4.89
CA PHE A 161 -11.81 7.74 -4.51
C PHE A 161 -11.99 7.82 -2.98
N ILE A 162 -12.08 6.67 -2.31
CA ILE A 162 -12.18 6.61 -0.84
C ILE A 162 -10.89 7.11 -0.19
N SER A 163 -9.72 6.69 -0.70
CA SER A 163 -8.42 7.12 -0.15
C SER A 163 -8.22 8.62 -0.28
N SER A 164 -8.58 9.19 -1.44
CA SER A 164 -8.47 10.62 -1.68
C SER A 164 -9.37 11.40 -0.74
N LYS A 165 -10.61 10.95 -0.51
CA LYS A 165 -11.49 11.60 0.48
C LYS A 165 -10.98 11.52 1.92
N TYR A 166 -10.09 10.57 2.20
CA TYR A 166 -9.53 10.36 3.53
C TYR A 166 -8.25 11.17 3.77
N ASP A 167 -7.32 11.19 2.82
CA ASP A 167 -5.99 11.79 2.98
C ASP A 167 -5.81 13.14 2.24
N GLU A 168 -6.62 13.46 1.22
CA GLU A 168 -6.47 14.69 0.44
C GLU A 168 -7.27 15.86 0.98
N ARG A 169 -6.68 17.06 0.88
CA ARG A 169 -7.39 18.31 1.14
C ARG A 169 -8.53 18.53 0.14
N SER A 170 -8.29 18.19 -1.12
CA SER A 170 -9.23 18.38 -2.24
C SER A 170 -9.25 17.11 -3.09
N PRO A 171 -10.13 16.14 -2.79
CA PRO A 171 -10.21 14.90 -3.55
C PRO A 171 -10.81 15.13 -4.96
N PRO A 172 -10.44 14.29 -5.96
CA PRO A 172 -11.07 14.34 -7.28
C PRO A 172 -12.58 14.05 -7.22
N THR A 173 -13.31 14.59 -8.18
CA THR A 173 -14.76 14.41 -8.32
C THR A 173 -15.10 13.06 -8.94
N ILE A 174 -16.37 12.64 -8.84
CA ILE A 174 -16.82 11.40 -9.49
C ILE A 174 -16.67 11.51 -11.01
N GLU A 175 -16.93 12.69 -11.56
CA GLU A 175 -16.79 13.03 -12.97
C GLU A 175 -15.37 12.80 -13.47
N ASP A 176 -14.36 13.13 -12.66
CA ASP A 176 -12.95 12.85 -12.97
C ASP A 176 -12.69 11.35 -13.09
N PHE A 177 -13.24 10.54 -12.19
CA PHE A 177 -13.13 9.07 -12.25
C PHE A 177 -13.86 8.47 -13.46
N LEU A 178 -15.00 9.02 -13.85
CA LEU A 178 -15.71 8.60 -15.07
C LEU A 178 -14.90 8.93 -16.32
N TYR A 179 -14.23 10.08 -16.34
CA TYR A 179 -13.37 10.50 -17.44
C TYR A 179 -12.15 9.57 -17.60
N VAL A 180 -11.38 9.34 -16.55
CA VAL A 180 -10.16 8.49 -16.62
C VAL A 180 -10.46 7.01 -16.85
N SER A 181 -11.67 6.56 -16.50
CA SER A 181 -12.14 5.21 -16.78
C SER A 181 -12.75 5.05 -18.18
N GLU A 182 -12.74 6.10 -19.01
CA GLU A 182 -13.34 6.11 -20.36
C GLU A 182 -14.83 5.71 -20.32
N ASN A 183 -15.56 6.11 -19.27
CA ASN A 183 -16.96 5.76 -19.01
C ASN A 183 -17.25 4.25 -18.98
N ASN A 184 -16.27 3.42 -18.58
CA ASN A 184 -16.46 1.97 -18.44
C ASN A 184 -17.44 1.59 -17.32
N PHE A 185 -17.78 2.52 -16.44
CA PHE A 185 -18.85 2.40 -15.45
C PHE A 185 -19.60 3.73 -15.33
N GLN A 186 -20.81 3.67 -14.77
CA GLN A 186 -21.65 4.84 -14.54
C GLN A 186 -21.45 5.41 -13.13
N ARG A 187 -21.86 6.67 -12.93
CA ARG A 187 -21.86 7.37 -11.63
C ARG A 187 -22.42 6.50 -10.51
N ASP A 188 -23.61 5.94 -10.72
CA ASP A 188 -24.29 5.13 -9.72
C ASP A 188 -23.53 3.84 -9.41
N GLY A 189 -22.80 3.29 -10.38
CA GLY A 189 -21.90 2.16 -10.20
C GLY A 189 -20.80 2.48 -9.19
N LEU A 190 -20.15 3.64 -9.32
CA LEU A 190 -19.10 4.08 -8.38
C LEU A 190 -19.64 4.29 -6.96
N LEU A 191 -20.82 4.91 -6.83
CA LEU A 191 -21.47 5.13 -5.53
C LEU A 191 -21.95 3.83 -4.86
N VAL A 192 -22.38 2.85 -5.65
CA VAL A 192 -22.71 1.52 -5.15
C VAL A 192 -21.44 0.80 -4.70
N GLU A 193 -20.38 0.86 -5.50
CA GLU A 193 -19.11 0.20 -5.18
C GLU A 193 -18.46 0.81 -3.93
N GLU A 194 -18.47 2.13 -3.78
CA GLU A 194 -17.99 2.80 -2.56
C GLU A 194 -18.70 2.29 -1.30
N ARG A 195 -20.04 2.21 -1.32
CA ARG A 195 -20.81 1.69 -0.19
C ARG A 195 -20.50 0.22 0.09
N ARG A 196 -20.27 -0.57 -0.95
CA ARG A 196 -19.83 -1.96 -0.81
C ARG A 196 -18.44 -2.03 -0.19
N PHE A 197 -17.53 -1.16 -0.61
CA PHE A 197 -16.18 -1.05 -0.08
C PHE A 197 -16.18 -0.86 1.43
N PHE A 198 -16.92 0.14 1.93
CA PHE A 198 -17.03 0.42 3.36
C PHE A 198 -17.56 -0.77 4.17
N ARG A 199 -18.51 -1.52 3.63
CA ARG A 199 -19.04 -2.74 4.27
C ARG A 199 -18.01 -3.86 4.29
N THR A 200 -17.25 -4.02 3.21
CA THR A 200 -16.21 -5.05 3.08
C THR A 200 -15.01 -4.77 3.99
N VAL A 201 -14.51 -3.53 4.01
CA VAL A 201 -13.32 -3.17 4.81
C VAL A 201 -13.65 -2.86 6.27
N GLY A 202 -14.92 -2.64 6.60
CA GLY A 202 -15.40 -2.47 7.97
C GLY A 202 -15.29 -1.04 8.50
N LEU A 203 -15.32 -0.03 7.61
CA LEU A 203 -15.20 1.41 7.92
C LEU A 203 -13.92 1.84 8.67
N ASP A 204 -12.97 0.93 8.87
CA ASP A 204 -11.72 1.21 9.55
C ASP A 204 -10.62 1.57 8.55
N LEU A 205 -10.59 2.86 8.17
CA LEU A 205 -9.67 3.40 7.15
C LEU A 205 -8.32 3.82 7.71
N GLY A 206 -8.13 3.78 9.04
CA GLY A 206 -6.88 4.18 9.71
C GLY A 206 -5.76 3.15 9.58
N MET A 207 -5.67 2.49 8.42
CA MET A 207 -4.75 1.41 8.13
C MET A 207 -3.31 1.95 8.15
N PRO A 208 -2.36 1.28 8.84
CA PRO A 208 -0.95 1.58 8.67
C PRO A 208 -0.55 1.39 7.20
N ILE A 209 0.32 2.27 6.71
CA ILE A 209 0.89 2.19 5.37
C ILE A 209 2.41 2.34 5.45
N SER A 210 3.13 1.54 4.66
CA SER A 210 4.59 1.45 4.66
C SER A 210 5.27 2.78 4.39
N TYR A 211 4.69 3.64 3.55
CA TYR A 211 5.28 4.94 3.24
C TYR A 211 5.40 5.88 4.46
N ARG A 212 4.48 5.81 5.43
CA ARG A 212 4.56 6.60 6.68
C ARG A 212 5.78 6.18 7.51
N PHE A 213 6.04 4.87 7.61
CA PHE A 213 7.23 4.33 8.27
C PHE A 213 8.50 4.73 7.53
N LEU A 214 8.51 4.62 6.21
CA LEU A 214 9.68 4.97 5.40
C LEU A 214 10.10 6.44 5.62
N ARG A 215 9.13 7.37 5.60
CA ARG A 215 9.39 8.79 5.89
C ARG A 215 9.99 9.00 7.27
N ARG A 216 9.51 8.25 8.28
CA ARG A 216 10.04 8.31 9.64
C ARG A 216 11.48 7.83 9.71
N TYR A 217 11.78 6.69 9.10
CA TYR A 217 13.15 6.15 9.07
C TYR A 217 14.13 7.08 8.37
N ALA A 218 13.73 7.70 7.25
CA ALA A 218 14.54 8.69 6.58
C ALA A 218 14.81 9.93 7.45
N ARG A 219 13.79 10.44 8.13
CA ARG A 219 13.90 11.62 9.03
C ARG A 219 14.85 11.37 10.20
N VAL A 220 14.67 10.28 10.93
CA VAL A 220 15.50 9.98 12.13
C VAL A 220 16.95 9.67 11.77
N CYS A 221 17.19 9.11 10.58
CA CYS A 221 18.53 8.88 10.06
C CYS A 221 19.14 10.11 9.35
N LYS A 222 18.40 11.24 9.30
CA LYS A 222 18.84 12.53 8.72
C LYS A 222 19.39 12.38 7.29
N VAL A 223 18.79 11.50 6.48
CA VAL A 223 19.20 11.33 5.08
C VAL A 223 18.63 12.42 4.18
N ASP A 224 19.24 12.60 3.02
CA ASP A 224 18.78 13.57 2.03
C ASP A 224 17.52 13.10 1.27
N MET A 225 16.97 14.02 0.47
CA MET A 225 15.76 13.74 -0.33
C MET A 225 16.02 12.72 -1.43
N ALA A 226 17.25 12.62 -1.94
CA ALA A 226 17.61 11.62 -2.96
C ALA A 226 17.51 10.20 -2.40
N MET A 227 18.03 9.98 -1.19
CA MET A 227 17.93 8.70 -0.49
C MET A 227 16.48 8.31 -0.20
N LEU A 228 15.68 9.24 0.33
CA LEU A 228 14.24 8.98 0.57
C LEU A 228 13.52 8.66 -0.74
N THR A 229 13.84 9.34 -1.83
CA THR A 229 13.21 9.12 -3.13
C THR A 229 13.61 7.76 -3.72
N LEU A 230 14.86 7.33 -3.58
CA LEU A 230 15.33 5.99 -3.96
C LEU A 230 14.64 4.90 -3.14
N ALA A 231 14.56 5.06 -1.82
CA ALA A 231 13.86 4.10 -0.97
C ALA A 231 12.35 4.03 -1.30
N ARG A 232 11.74 5.17 -1.66
CA ARG A 232 10.35 5.22 -2.11
C ARG A 232 10.17 4.54 -3.46
N TYR A 233 11.12 4.65 -4.39
CA TYR A 233 11.09 3.91 -5.66
C TYR A 233 11.05 2.40 -5.44
N ILE A 234 11.91 1.89 -4.56
CA ILE A 234 11.95 0.46 -4.22
C ILE A 234 10.62 0.04 -3.59
N LEU A 235 10.15 0.82 -2.62
CA LEU A 235 8.91 0.53 -1.91
C LEU A 235 7.69 0.59 -2.85
N GLU A 236 7.59 1.58 -3.73
CA GLU A 236 6.49 1.72 -4.68
C GLU A 236 6.54 0.60 -5.71
N THR A 237 7.73 0.19 -6.17
CA THR A 237 7.90 -0.98 -7.04
C THR A 237 7.38 -2.26 -6.37
N SER A 238 7.60 -2.42 -5.06
CA SER A 238 7.08 -3.56 -4.30
C SER A 238 5.55 -3.66 -4.33
N LEU A 239 4.84 -2.54 -4.51
CA LEU A 239 3.39 -2.54 -4.63
C LEU A 239 2.91 -3.35 -5.82
N MET A 240 3.71 -3.59 -6.87
CA MET A 240 3.28 -4.42 -8.02
C MET A 240 3.33 -5.93 -7.71
N PHE A 241 4.20 -6.35 -6.79
CA PHE A 241 4.48 -7.74 -6.47
C PHE A 241 3.66 -8.16 -5.26
N PHE A 242 2.63 -8.97 -5.50
CA PHE A 242 1.67 -9.38 -4.48
C PHE A 242 2.33 -10.04 -3.27
N GLU A 243 3.42 -10.77 -3.50
CA GLU A 243 4.16 -11.50 -2.48
C GLU A 243 4.55 -10.59 -1.29
N PHE A 244 4.87 -9.32 -1.55
CA PHE A 244 5.25 -8.35 -0.53
C PHE A 244 4.06 -7.70 0.18
N CYS A 245 2.83 -7.77 -0.37
CA CYS A 245 1.61 -7.24 0.28
C CYS A 245 1.33 -7.91 1.64
N ARG A 246 1.86 -9.13 1.83
CA ARG A 246 1.69 -9.95 3.03
C ARG A 246 2.72 -9.64 4.13
N VAL A 247 3.74 -8.85 3.83
CA VAL A 247 4.77 -8.40 4.78
C VAL A 247 4.20 -7.22 5.58
N SER A 248 4.62 -7.06 6.84
CA SER A 248 4.18 -5.91 7.63
C SER A 248 4.71 -4.60 7.07
N GLU A 249 3.93 -3.53 7.21
CA GLU A 249 4.19 -2.22 6.61
C GLU A 249 5.50 -1.59 7.12
N SER A 250 5.78 -1.75 8.40
CA SER A 250 6.98 -1.27 9.05
C SER A 250 8.23 -2.06 8.66
N LEU A 251 8.10 -3.37 8.44
CA LEU A 251 9.20 -4.24 8.03
C LEU A 251 9.58 -4.02 6.57
N ILE A 252 8.62 -3.96 5.66
CA ILE A 252 8.90 -3.66 4.25
C ILE A 252 9.50 -2.26 4.09
N ALA A 253 9.02 -1.27 4.85
CA ALA A 253 9.57 0.07 4.84
C ALA A 253 11.04 0.13 5.28
N VAL A 254 11.42 -0.55 6.37
CA VAL A 254 12.81 -0.56 6.84
C VAL A 254 13.71 -1.35 5.89
N ALA A 255 13.22 -2.44 5.28
CA ALA A 255 13.97 -3.21 4.31
C ALA A 255 14.21 -2.43 3.01
N CYS A 256 13.21 -1.75 2.46
CA CYS A 256 13.39 -0.87 1.30
C CYS A 256 14.36 0.28 1.61
N PHE A 257 14.30 0.83 2.83
CA PHE A 257 15.25 1.86 3.27
C PHE A 257 16.68 1.34 3.36
N LEU A 258 16.89 0.17 3.98
CA LEU A 258 18.21 -0.46 4.07
C LEU A 258 18.76 -0.83 2.68
N LEU A 259 17.92 -1.29 1.76
CA LEU A 259 18.34 -1.55 0.38
C LEU A 259 18.82 -0.25 -0.30
N ALA A 260 18.08 0.86 -0.16
CA ALA A 260 18.48 2.14 -0.73
C ALA A 260 19.81 2.65 -0.13
N LEU A 261 20.01 2.52 1.18
CA LEU A 261 21.27 2.85 1.85
C LEU A 261 22.43 2.07 1.22
N ARG A 262 22.28 0.76 1.06
CA ARG A 262 23.33 -0.11 0.49
C ARG A 262 23.62 0.17 -0.98
N MET A 263 22.61 0.56 -1.77
CA MET A 263 22.80 1.01 -3.15
C MET A 263 23.62 2.32 -3.26
N LYS A 264 23.86 3.00 -2.13
CA LYS A 264 24.66 4.23 -2.02
C LYS A 264 25.81 4.07 -1.01
N ASP A 265 26.30 2.84 -0.82
CA ASP A 265 27.45 2.51 0.03
C ASP A 265 27.28 2.89 1.51
N MET A 266 26.04 2.97 2.00
CA MET A 266 25.69 3.12 3.41
C MET A 266 25.11 1.81 3.97
N ASP A 267 25.10 1.63 5.30
CA ASP A 267 24.56 0.41 5.92
C ASP A 267 23.75 0.73 7.18
N TRP A 268 23.24 -0.34 7.80
CA TRP A 268 22.48 -0.34 9.05
C TRP A 268 23.13 0.48 10.18
N THR A 269 22.33 1.23 10.92
CA THR A 269 22.77 2.04 12.06
C THR A 269 21.99 1.72 13.33
N LEU A 270 22.58 2.01 14.49
CA LEU A 270 21.90 1.87 15.78
C LEU A 270 20.68 2.80 15.91
N THR A 271 20.72 3.97 15.26
CA THR A 271 19.55 4.86 15.14
C THR A 271 18.41 4.18 14.38
N LEU A 272 18.71 3.52 13.25
CA LEU A 272 17.68 2.78 12.51
C LEU A 272 17.13 1.62 13.33
N GLN A 273 17.98 0.90 14.07
CA GLN A 273 17.56 -0.14 15.00
C GLN A 273 16.62 0.39 16.10
N LYS A 274 16.97 1.52 16.73
CA LYS A 274 16.16 2.19 17.77
C LYS A 274 14.74 2.49 17.29
N TYR A 275 14.62 3.20 16.16
CA TYR A 275 13.32 3.69 15.69
C TYR A 275 12.52 2.64 14.90
N SER A 276 13.19 1.71 14.21
CA SER A 276 12.53 0.61 13.53
C SER A 276 12.15 -0.54 14.48
N GLY A 277 12.81 -0.67 15.63
CA GLY A 277 12.57 -1.77 16.58
C GLY A 277 12.91 -3.16 16.02
N TYR A 278 13.53 -3.23 14.84
CA TYR A 278 14.04 -4.47 14.23
C TYR A 278 15.55 -4.52 14.41
N LYS A 279 16.12 -5.73 14.49
CA LYS A 279 17.55 -5.96 14.34
C LYS A 279 17.92 -6.17 12.88
N LYS A 280 19.18 -5.91 12.52
CA LYS A 280 19.70 -6.06 11.15
C LYS A 280 19.38 -7.44 10.57
N GLU A 281 19.59 -8.49 11.36
CA GLU A 281 19.43 -9.89 10.95
C GLU A 281 17.96 -10.24 10.64
N GLN A 282 17.00 -9.51 11.22
CA GLN A 282 15.57 -9.71 10.94
C GLN A 282 15.14 -9.07 9.62
N VAL A 283 15.87 -8.05 9.16
CA VAL A 283 15.54 -7.24 7.98
C VAL A 283 16.29 -7.73 6.74
N GLU A 284 17.54 -8.18 6.93
CA GLU A 284 18.47 -8.53 5.87
C GLU A 284 17.95 -9.57 4.86
N PRO A 285 17.28 -10.67 5.26
CA PRO A 285 16.68 -11.60 4.31
C PRO A 285 15.67 -10.94 3.35
N LEU A 286 14.88 -9.98 3.84
CA LEU A 286 13.92 -9.25 3.02
C LEU A 286 14.60 -8.26 2.07
N VAL A 287 15.74 -7.68 2.47
CA VAL A 287 16.56 -6.81 1.58
C VAL A 287 17.03 -7.58 0.35
N TYR A 288 17.48 -8.83 0.52
CA TYR A 288 17.88 -9.65 -0.61
C TYR A 288 16.71 -9.95 -1.55
N ALA A 289 15.54 -10.30 -1.00
CA ALA A 289 14.33 -10.54 -1.79
C ALA A 289 13.87 -9.28 -2.56
N LEU A 290 13.96 -8.11 -1.94
CA LEU A 290 13.66 -6.82 -2.58
C LEU A 290 14.69 -6.48 -3.67
N ASN A 291 15.97 -6.77 -3.47
CA ASN A 291 16.97 -6.57 -4.52
C ASN A 291 16.71 -7.47 -5.73
N HIS A 292 16.37 -8.75 -5.48
CA HIS A 292 15.97 -9.70 -6.51
C HIS A 292 14.75 -9.22 -7.30
N MET A 293 13.76 -8.66 -6.60
CA MET A 293 12.60 -8.01 -7.22
C MET A 293 13.02 -6.87 -8.15
N ILE A 294 13.91 -5.97 -7.71
CA ILE A 294 14.39 -4.85 -8.55
C ILE A 294 15.11 -5.36 -9.80
N VAL A 295 15.98 -6.37 -9.66
CA VAL A 295 16.72 -6.96 -10.78
C VAL A 295 15.79 -7.63 -11.79
N LYS A 296 14.79 -8.38 -11.31
CA LYS A 296 13.84 -9.13 -12.17
C LYS A 296 12.64 -8.32 -12.64
N ARG A 297 12.48 -7.07 -12.18
CA ARG A 297 11.28 -6.29 -12.46
C ARG A 297 11.01 -6.14 -13.96
N GLU A 298 12.05 -5.86 -14.75
CA GLU A 298 11.90 -5.68 -16.20
C GLU A 298 11.53 -6.98 -16.91
N SER A 299 12.18 -8.10 -16.55
CA SER A 299 11.87 -9.40 -17.17
C SER A 299 10.51 -9.96 -16.72
N THR A 300 10.06 -9.64 -15.51
CA THR A 300 8.79 -10.11 -14.96
C THR A 300 7.60 -9.30 -15.49
N TYR A 301 7.73 -7.97 -15.51
CA TYR A 301 6.66 -7.05 -15.89
C TYR A 301 7.12 -5.99 -16.90
N ALA A 302 7.70 -6.44 -18.03
CA ALA A 302 8.28 -5.56 -19.07
C ALA A 302 7.33 -4.46 -19.59
N HIS A 303 6.02 -4.70 -19.53
CA HIS A 303 5.00 -3.76 -20.03
C HIS A 303 4.45 -2.82 -18.95
N LEU A 304 4.76 -3.05 -17.66
CA LEU A 304 4.27 -2.27 -16.53
C LEU A 304 5.36 -1.28 -16.05
N ASN A 305 5.41 -0.14 -16.73
CA ASN A 305 6.51 0.82 -16.58
C ASN A 305 6.11 2.13 -15.91
N ALA A 306 4.88 2.30 -15.41
CA ALA A 306 4.44 3.56 -14.80
C ALA A 306 5.39 4.00 -13.68
N ILE A 307 5.69 3.09 -12.74
CA ILE A 307 6.62 3.37 -11.64
C ILE A 307 8.04 3.64 -12.14
N PHE A 308 8.52 2.92 -13.17
CA PHE A 308 9.88 3.18 -13.69
C PHE A 308 9.95 4.59 -14.24
N LYS A 309 9.03 4.92 -15.14
CA LYS A 309 8.97 6.19 -15.85
C LYS A 309 8.82 7.37 -14.89
N LYS A 310 7.97 7.23 -13.88
CA LYS A 310 7.82 8.19 -12.79
C LYS A 310 9.16 8.49 -12.13
N TYR A 311 9.86 7.46 -11.64
CA TYR A 311 11.12 7.64 -10.91
C TYR A 311 12.36 7.85 -11.80
N SER A 312 12.25 7.69 -13.12
CA SER A 312 13.21 8.15 -14.13
C SER A 312 13.03 9.63 -14.50
N HIS A 313 11.99 10.30 -13.99
CA HIS A 313 11.80 11.73 -14.26
C HIS A 313 12.67 12.59 -13.31
N LYS A 314 13.11 13.76 -13.80
CA LYS A 314 13.97 14.69 -13.03
C LYS A 314 13.40 15.14 -11.68
N VAL A 315 12.07 15.23 -11.58
CA VAL A 315 11.37 15.59 -10.32
C VAL A 315 11.63 14.53 -9.24
N PHE A 316 11.84 13.28 -9.65
CA PHE A 316 12.19 12.16 -8.79
C PHE A 316 13.70 11.82 -8.85
N LEU A 317 14.53 12.78 -9.28
CA LEU A 317 15.99 12.72 -9.20
C LEU A 317 16.62 11.52 -9.94
N PHE A 318 15.94 10.99 -10.96
CA PHE A 318 16.40 9.85 -11.78
C PHE A 318 16.75 8.60 -10.95
N VAL A 319 16.18 8.44 -9.75
CA VAL A 319 16.60 7.37 -8.83
C VAL A 319 16.36 5.96 -9.39
N ALA A 320 15.42 5.80 -10.32
CA ALA A 320 15.16 4.52 -10.99
C ALA A 320 16.36 4.00 -11.82
N GLU A 321 17.27 4.89 -12.21
CA GLU A 321 18.50 4.55 -12.94
C GLU A 321 19.65 4.16 -12.00
N THR A 322 19.43 4.20 -10.68
CA THR A 322 20.43 3.74 -9.70
C THR A 322 20.65 2.24 -9.86
N LYS A 323 21.91 1.84 -10.06
CA LYS A 323 22.30 0.43 -10.19
C LYS A 323 21.89 -0.35 -8.93
N SER A 324 21.19 -1.46 -9.12
CA SER A 324 20.87 -2.41 -8.05
C SER A 324 22.14 -3.05 -7.48
N LEU A 325 22.02 -3.65 -6.30
CA LEU A 325 23.10 -4.48 -5.77
C LEU A 325 23.27 -5.74 -6.65
N PRO A 326 24.47 -6.35 -6.65
CA PRO A 326 24.65 -7.68 -7.21
C PRO A 326 23.62 -8.64 -6.60
N ASP A 327 22.91 -9.35 -7.47
CA ASP A 327 21.89 -10.29 -7.02
C ASP A 327 22.55 -11.56 -6.47
N ILE A 328 22.07 -12.02 -5.31
CA ILE A 328 22.55 -13.26 -4.70
C ILE A 328 21.73 -14.47 -5.14
N TYR A 329 20.53 -14.24 -5.69
CA TYR A 329 19.67 -15.29 -6.19
C TYR A 329 19.86 -15.47 -7.71
N PRO A 330 19.82 -16.71 -8.21
CA PRO A 330 19.71 -16.98 -9.63
C PRO A 330 18.49 -16.30 -10.25
N LEU A 331 18.59 -15.80 -11.49
CA LEU A 331 17.46 -15.16 -12.18
C LEU A 331 16.26 -16.11 -12.41
N SER A 332 16.47 -17.43 -12.35
CA SER A 332 15.43 -18.46 -12.39
C SER A 332 14.54 -18.47 -11.16
N ASP A 333 15.05 -18.01 -10.01
CA ASP A 333 14.37 -18.15 -8.72
C ASP A 333 13.15 -17.24 -8.65
N PRO A 334 12.06 -17.64 -7.96
CA PRO A 334 10.88 -16.80 -7.84
C PRO A 334 11.14 -15.59 -6.94
N ILE A 335 10.45 -14.48 -7.21
CA ILE A 335 10.47 -13.30 -6.33
C ILE A 335 9.58 -13.61 -5.13
N LEU A 336 10.17 -13.94 -3.98
CA LEU A 336 9.44 -14.25 -2.75
C LEU A 336 10.12 -13.61 -1.54
N PRO A 337 9.38 -13.00 -0.61
CA PRO A 337 9.92 -12.69 0.71
C PRO A 337 10.16 -13.99 1.49
N PRO A 338 11.08 -13.97 2.47
CA PRO A 338 11.31 -15.10 3.37
C PRO A 338 10.02 -15.59 4.05
N MET A 339 9.78 -16.90 4.03
CA MET A 339 8.53 -17.50 4.50
C MET A 339 8.28 -17.25 5.99
N GLU A 340 9.34 -17.18 6.79
CA GLU A 340 9.29 -16.89 8.22
C GLU A 340 8.65 -15.52 8.49
N LEU A 341 8.84 -14.56 7.58
CA LEU A 341 8.31 -13.20 7.70
C LEU A 341 6.83 -13.11 7.27
N LEU A 342 6.36 -14.05 6.45
CA LEU A 342 4.95 -14.14 6.05
C LEU A 342 4.06 -14.74 7.16
N CYS A 343 4.64 -15.59 8.01
CA CYS A 343 3.95 -16.32 9.06
C CYS A 343 3.98 -15.64 10.43
N GLN A 344 4.77 -14.58 10.61
CA GLN A 344 4.80 -13.84 11.88
C GLN A 344 3.42 -13.20 12.15
N SER A 345 2.78 -13.72 13.20
CA SER A 345 1.72 -13.05 13.94
C SER A 345 2.44 -12.29 15.04
N VAL A 346 2.65 -10.99 14.84
CA VAL A 346 3.14 -10.10 15.90
C VAL A 346 1.96 -9.70 16.77
#